data_AF-A0A0U3C2G1-F1
#
_entry.id   AF-A0A0U3C2G1-F1
#
_cell.length_a   1.000
_cell.length_b   1.000
_cell.length_c   1.000
_cell.angle_alpha   90.00
_cell.angle_beta   90.00
_cell.angle_gamma   90.00
#
_symmetry.space_group_name_H-M   'P 1'
#
loop_
_entity.id
_entity.type
_entity.pdbx_description
1 polymer ?
#
loop_
_entity_poly.entity_id
_entity_poly.type
_entity_poly.pdbx_seq_one_letter_code
_entity_poly.pdbx_strand_id
1 'polypeptide(L)'
;CDVTVKGKYEVDGEILLLKLQGKGDAKFELKKAQFDYDCELVEKTGKDGLAYLSLRNSKYNYTLNDKAAIDLENLFDGNEVLGRAARELFRSYPNEIVLEIGPPMFKAIV
;
A
#
# COMPACT_ATOMS: atom_id res chain seq x y z
N CYS A 1 -5.62 -7.53 11.19
CA CYS A 1 -4.38 -8.34 11.08
C CYS A 1 -3.17 -7.41 11.03
N ASP A 2 -1.97 -7.95 11.23
CA ASP A 2 -0.73 -7.20 11.00
C ASP A 2 -0.17 -7.61 9.63
N VAL A 3 0.18 -6.63 8.80
CA VAL A 3 0.66 -6.83 7.44
C VAL A 3 2.01 -6.13 7.29
N THR A 4 2.99 -6.82 6.72
CA THR A 4 4.27 -6.22 6.35
C THR A 4 4.46 -6.32 4.85
N VAL A 5 4.69 -5.18 4.21
CA VAL A 5 5.03 -5.10 2.79
C VAL A 5 6.49 -4.71 2.67
N LYS A 6 7.25 -5.47 1.90
CA LYS A 6 8.65 -5.19 1.57
C LYS A 6 8.83 -5.20 0.07
N GLY A 7 9.65 -4.32 -0.45
CA GLY A 7 9.94 -4.29 -1.88
C GLY A 7 10.95 -3.23 -2.25
N LYS A 8 11.33 -3.22 -3.54
CA LYS A 8 12.08 -2.11 -4.13
C LYS A 8 11.10 -0.99 -4.48
N TYR A 9 11.47 0.24 -4.15
CA TYR A 9 10.70 1.42 -4.51
C TYR A 9 11.53 2.37 -5.36
N GLU A 10 10.84 3.18 -6.15
CA GLU A 10 11.37 4.34 -6.86
C GLU A 10 10.28 5.42 -6.79
N VAL A 11 10.63 6.60 -6.30
CA VAL A 11 9.73 7.74 -6.18
C VAL A 11 10.41 8.97 -6.78
N ASP A 12 9.66 9.70 -7.58
CA ASP A 12 9.96 11.06 -8.03
C ASP A 12 8.60 11.77 -8.15
N GLY A 13 8.22 12.50 -7.10
CA GLY A 13 6.87 13.05 -7.00
C GLY A 13 6.60 13.77 -5.69
N GLU A 14 5.32 13.93 -5.37
CA GLU A 14 4.86 14.61 -4.16
C GLU A 14 3.97 13.65 -3.36
N ILE A 15 4.24 13.49 -2.07
CA ILE A 15 3.39 12.75 -1.13
C ILE A 15 2.87 13.74 -0.11
N LEU A 16 1.55 13.79 0.07
CA LEU A 16 0.84 14.86 0.78
C LEU A 16 1.13 16.25 0.20
N LEU A 17 2.26 16.86 0.60
CA LEU A 17 2.76 18.18 0.16
C LEU A 17 4.29 18.20 0.01
N LEU A 18 4.96 17.07 0.29
CA LEU A 18 6.41 16.99 0.30
C LEU A 18 6.89 16.36 -1.00
N LYS A 19 7.73 17.09 -1.73
CA LYS A 19 8.45 16.53 -2.88
C LYS A 19 9.46 15.50 -2.39
N LEU A 20 9.35 14.29 -2.89
CA LEU A 20 10.18 13.15 -2.55
C LEU A 20 10.82 12.61 -3.82
N GLN A 21 12.12 12.34 -3.72
CA GLN A 21 12.87 11.60 -4.71
C GLN A 21 13.65 10.50 -3.98
N GLY A 22 13.72 9.29 -4.52
CA GLY A 22 14.48 8.22 -3.90
C GLY A 22 14.26 6.88 -4.57
N LYS A 23 15.23 5.99 -4.40
CA LYS A 23 15.18 4.63 -4.92
C LYS A 23 15.96 3.70 -4.01
N GLY A 24 15.32 2.63 -3.56
CA GLY A 24 15.93 1.74 -2.59
C GLY A 24 14.99 0.65 -2.10
N ASP A 25 15.28 0.13 -0.91
CA ASP A 25 14.39 -0.77 -0.19
C ASP A 25 13.31 0.01 0.56
N ALA A 26 12.09 -0.52 0.50
CA ALA A 26 10.94 -0.01 1.23
C ALA A 26 10.38 -1.10 2.15
N LYS A 27 9.97 -0.68 3.34
CA LYS A 27 9.24 -1.50 4.30
C LYS A 27 8.07 -0.71 4.87
N PHE A 28 6.87 -1.28 4.74
CA PHE A 28 5.64 -0.78 5.33
C PHE A 28 5.10 -1.80 6.33
N GLU A 29 4.78 -1.36 7.54
CA GLU A 29 4.16 -2.18 8.57
C GLU A 29 2.79 -1.61 8.92
N LEU A 30 1.73 -2.35 8.58
CA LEU A 30 0.36 -2.01 8.89
C LEU A 30 -0.09 -2.84 10.08
N LYS A 31 -0.30 -2.19 11.22
CA LYS A 31 -0.72 -2.85 12.46
C LYS A 31 -2.22 -2.76 12.64
N LYS A 32 -2.85 -3.86 13.05
CA LYS A 32 -4.31 -3.98 13.23
C LYS A 32 -5.12 -3.48 12.02
N ALA A 33 -4.59 -3.69 10.81
CA ALA A 33 -5.30 -3.38 9.59
C ALA A 33 -6.57 -4.24 9.49
N GLN A 34 -7.69 -3.60 9.21
CA GLN A 34 -8.97 -4.25 8.90
C GLN A 34 -9.23 -4.07 7.42
N PHE A 35 -9.49 -5.18 6.73
CA PHE A 35 -9.79 -5.20 5.30
C PHE A 35 -11.24 -5.63 5.12
N ASP A 36 -12.01 -4.79 4.44
CA ASP A 36 -13.38 -5.06 4.08
C ASP A 36 -13.42 -5.32 2.57
N TYR A 37 -13.76 -6.55 2.18
CA TYR A 37 -13.85 -6.98 0.80
C TYR A 37 -15.26 -7.45 0.50
N ASP A 38 -15.92 -6.75 -0.42
CA ASP A 38 -17.26 -7.06 -0.90
C ASP A 38 -17.13 -7.52 -2.36
N CYS A 39 -17.56 -8.75 -2.64
CA CYS A 39 -17.44 -9.33 -3.97
C CYS A 39 -18.74 -9.98 -4.44
N GLU A 40 -19.01 -9.80 -5.74
CA GLU A 40 -20.07 -10.50 -6.45
C GLU A 40 -19.46 -11.68 -7.20
N LEU A 41 -19.79 -12.89 -6.75
CA LEU A 41 -19.44 -14.14 -7.43
C LEU A 41 -20.62 -14.60 -8.28
N VAL A 42 -20.35 -14.97 -9.53
CA VAL A 42 -21.34 -15.54 -10.45
C VAL A 42 -20.86 -16.89 -10.96
N GLU A 43 -21.79 -17.80 -11.20
CA GLU A 43 -21.47 -19.07 -11.84
C GLU A 43 -21.27 -18.88 -13.35
N LYS A 44 -20.21 -19.47 -13.90
CA LYS A 44 -19.95 -19.57 -15.33
C LYS A 44 -19.65 -21.01 -15.69
N THR A 45 -20.30 -21.51 -16.72
CA THR A 45 -19.99 -22.83 -17.28
C THR A 45 -18.68 -22.75 -18.07
N GLY A 46 -17.72 -23.58 -17.70
CA GLY A 46 -16.46 -23.75 -18.41
C GLY A 46 -16.66 -24.48 -19.74
N LYS A 47 -15.60 -24.49 -20.57
CA LYS A 47 -15.60 -25.22 -21.85
C LYS A 47 -15.72 -26.74 -21.68
N ASP A 48 -15.45 -27.24 -20.49
CA ASP A 48 -15.58 -28.62 -20.03
C ASP A 48 -17.01 -28.97 -19.56
N GLY A 49 -17.94 -28.00 -19.58
CA GLY A 49 -19.32 -28.18 -19.12
C GLY A 49 -19.49 -28.10 -17.59
N LEU A 50 -18.43 -27.82 -16.84
CA LEU A 50 -18.49 -27.70 -15.37
C LEU A 50 -18.80 -26.26 -14.94
N ALA A 51 -19.45 -26.12 -13.79
CA ALA A 51 -19.74 -24.84 -13.17
C ALA A 51 -18.54 -24.30 -12.39
N TYR A 52 -18.18 -23.03 -12.64
CA TYR A 52 -17.10 -22.32 -11.96
C TYR A 52 -17.61 -21.01 -11.36
N LEU A 53 -17.13 -20.67 -10.17
CA LEU A 53 -17.35 -19.33 -9.60
C LEU A 53 -16.39 -18.33 -10.27
N SER A 54 -16.94 -17.24 -10.77
CA SER A 54 -16.21 -16.15 -11.40
C SER A 54 -16.51 -14.85 -10.67
N LEU A 55 -15.47 -14.09 -10.35
CA LEU A 55 -15.60 -12.75 -9.78
C LEU A 55 -16.16 -11.80 -10.86
N ARG A 56 -17.37 -11.28 -10.65
CA ARG A 56 -18.01 -10.30 -11.55
C ARG A 56 -17.60 -8.88 -11.20
N ASN A 57 -17.66 -8.55 -9.92
CA ASN A 57 -17.31 -7.24 -9.41
C ASN A 57 -16.78 -7.35 -7.98
N SER A 58 -15.95 -6.39 -7.57
CA SER A 58 -15.52 -6.29 -6.19
C SER A 58 -15.30 -4.86 -5.76
N LYS A 59 -15.45 -4.62 -4.46
CA LYS A 59 -15.08 -3.40 -3.76
C LYS A 59 -14.19 -3.79 -2.60
N TYR A 60 -13.17 -2.99 -2.37
CA TYR A 60 -12.28 -3.17 -1.24
C TYR A 60 -12.17 -1.84 -0.50
N ASN A 61 -12.10 -1.91 0.82
CA ASN A 61 -11.72 -0.83 1.70
C ASN A 61 -10.81 -1.38 2.78
N TYR A 62 -10.01 -0.52 3.39
CA TYR A 62 -9.26 -0.90 4.56
C TYR A 62 -9.13 0.25 5.55
N THR A 63 -9.10 -0.11 6.82
CA THR A 63 -8.92 0.81 7.93
C THR A 63 -7.68 0.40 8.71
N LEU A 64 -6.84 1.37 9.06
CA LEU A 64 -5.69 1.17 9.93
C LEU A 64 -6.10 1.48 11.37
N ASN A 65 -6.35 0.45 12.19
CA ASN A 65 -6.76 0.63 13.59
C ASN A 65 -5.58 0.84 14.55
N ASP A 66 -4.37 0.99 14.02
CA ASP A 66 -3.16 1.33 14.76
C ASP A 66 -2.24 2.14 13.87
N LYS A 67 -1.16 2.67 14.46
CA LYS A 67 -0.17 3.47 13.73
C LYS A 67 0.68 2.57 12.82
N ALA A 68 0.70 2.90 11.53
CA ALA A 68 1.60 2.26 10.58
C ALA A 68 3.06 2.72 10.78
N ALA A 69 4.00 1.95 10.23
CA ALA A 69 5.40 2.34 10.14
C ALA A 69 5.86 2.29 8.68
N ILE A 70 6.64 3.29 8.28
CA ILE A 70 7.17 3.45 6.92
C ILE A 70 8.67 3.64 7.04
N ASP A 71 9.41 2.83 6.29
CA ASP A 71 10.86 2.92 6.18
C ASP A 71 11.25 2.86 4.70
N LEU A 72 11.90 3.93 4.22
CA LEU A 72 12.37 4.07 2.84
C LEU A 72 13.86 4.39 2.87
N GLU A 73 14.66 3.51 2.28
CA GLU A 73 16.12 3.71 2.18
C GLU A 73 16.49 4.62 1.01
N ASN A 74 17.61 5.34 1.12
CA ASN A 74 18.17 6.14 0.02
C ASN A 74 17.21 7.21 -0.55
N LEU A 75 16.51 7.92 0.34
CA LEU A 75 15.80 9.15 -0.01
C LEU A 75 16.79 10.26 -0.37
N PHE A 76 16.46 11.03 -1.40
CA PHE A 76 17.23 12.17 -1.92
C PHE A 76 18.70 11.80 -2.17
N ASP A 77 18.92 10.64 -2.78
CA ASP A 77 20.25 10.07 -3.06
C ASP A 77 21.17 10.02 -1.82
N GLY A 78 20.58 9.76 -0.65
CA GLY A 78 21.29 9.64 0.62
C GLY A 78 21.52 10.98 1.34
N ASN A 79 20.90 12.07 0.91
CA ASN A 79 20.99 13.35 1.62
C ASN A 79 20.30 13.27 3.00
N GLU A 80 21.09 13.24 4.07
CA GLU A 80 20.58 13.09 5.44
C GLU A 80 19.69 14.23 5.93
N VAL A 81 19.88 15.46 5.43
CA VAL A 81 19.06 16.61 5.86
C VAL A 81 17.65 16.49 5.29
N LEU A 82 17.53 16.28 3.98
CA LEU A 82 16.25 16.10 3.31
C LEU A 82 15.58 14.77 3.71
N GLY A 83 16.38 13.70 3.81
CA GLY A 83 15.93 12.40 4.27
C GLY A 83 15.37 12.45 5.70
N ARG A 84 15.96 13.25 6.60
CA ARG A 84 15.42 13.45 7.96
C ARG A 84 14.04 14.09 7.94
N ALA A 85 13.83 15.14 7.16
CA ALA A 85 12.53 15.81 7.05
C ALA A 85 11.44 14.85 6.52
N ALA A 86 11.77 14.04 5.52
CA ALA A 86 10.86 13.00 5.01
C ALA A 86 10.55 11.93 6.07
N ARG A 87 11.55 11.44 6.79
CA ARG A 87 11.34 10.47 7.89
C ARG A 87 10.49 11.06 9.03
N GLU A 88 10.59 12.35 9.31
CA GLU A 88 9.73 13.03 10.29
C GLU A 88 8.27 13.11 9.82
N LEU A 89 8.05 13.41 8.54
CA LEU A 89 6.72 13.34 7.92
C LEU A 89 6.14 11.92 8.06
N PHE A 90 6.92 10.89 7.72
CA PHE A 90 6.49 9.49 7.83
C PHE A 90 6.16 9.08 9.25
N ARG A 91 6.87 9.60 10.25
CA ARG A 91 6.53 9.37 11.66
C ARG A 91 5.31 10.16 12.13
N SER A 92 5.02 11.29 11.50
CA SER A 92 3.92 12.18 11.91
C SER A 92 2.59 11.73 11.33
N TYR A 93 2.58 11.34 10.05
CA TYR A 93 1.38 11.00 9.29
C TYR A 93 1.49 9.64 8.56
N PRO A 94 1.90 8.55 9.24
CA PRO A 94 2.11 7.28 8.55
C PRO A 94 0.82 6.69 7.97
N ASN A 95 -0.32 6.88 8.64
CA ASN A 95 -1.58 6.28 8.23
C ASN A 95 -2.12 6.98 6.98
N GLU A 96 -2.06 8.31 6.96
CA GLU A 96 -2.46 9.16 5.84
C GLU A 96 -1.65 8.81 4.59
N ILE A 97 -0.34 8.66 4.74
CA ILE A 97 0.55 8.30 3.64
C ILE A 97 0.21 6.91 3.11
N VAL A 98 0.03 5.92 3.99
CA VAL A 98 -0.40 4.57 3.56
C VAL A 98 -1.74 4.64 2.84
N LEU A 99 -2.71 5.43 3.33
CA LEU A 99 -4.02 5.56 2.70
C LEU A 99 -3.95 6.24 1.33
N GLU A 100 -3.00 7.17 1.13
CA GLU A 100 -2.76 7.85 -0.15
C GLU A 100 -2.13 6.91 -1.19
N ILE A 101 -1.07 6.18 -0.82
CA ILE A 101 -0.27 5.39 -1.77
C ILE A 101 -0.65 3.90 -1.82
N GLY A 102 -1.33 3.40 -0.80
CA GLY A 102 -1.66 1.98 -0.62
C GLY A 102 -2.74 1.40 -1.54
N PRO A 103 -3.81 2.13 -1.96
CA PRO A 103 -4.86 1.56 -2.81
C PRO A 103 -4.37 0.81 -4.07
N PRO A 104 -3.44 1.36 -4.90
CA PRO A 104 -2.93 0.62 -6.05
C PRO A 104 -2.14 -0.63 -5.67
N MET A 105 -1.46 -0.65 -4.51
CA MET A 105 -0.74 -1.83 -4.03
C MET A 105 -1.70 -2.97 -3.66
N PHE A 106 -2.84 -2.66 -3.04
CA PHE A 106 -3.87 -3.66 -2.75
C PHE A 106 -4.52 -4.20 -4.02
N LYS A 107 -4.82 -3.33 -4.99
CA LYS A 107 -5.36 -3.75 -6.29
C LYS A 107 -4.43 -4.67 -7.07
N ALA A 108 -3.12 -4.62 -6.84
CA ALA A 108 -2.18 -5.53 -7.49
C ALA A 108 -2.17 -6.95 -6.86
N ILE A 109 -2.69 -7.09 -5.65
CA ILE A 109 -2.72 -8.37 -4.90
C ILE A 109 -4.03 -9.15 -5.17
N VAL A 110 -5.13 -8.45 -5.42
CA VAL A 110 -6.47 -9.03 -5.68
C VAL A 110 -6.85 -8.99 -7.15
#